data_AF-A0A7G9Z7V7-F1
#
_entry.id   AF-A0A7G9Z7V7-F1
#
_cell.length_a   1.000
_cell.length_b   1.000
_cell.length_c   1.000
_cell.angle_alpha   90.00
_cell.angle_beta   90.00
_cell.angle_gamma   90.00
#
_symmetry.space_group_name_H-M   'P 1'
#
loop_
_entity.id
_entity.type
_entity.pdbx_description
1 polymer ?
#
loop_
_entity_poly.entity_id
_entity_poly.type
_entity_poly.pdbx_seq_one_letter_code
_entity_poly.pdbx_strand_id
1 'polypeptide(L)'
;MEPKAISNYHEATLEKQGYHFVAPHKHSAVKTCLWLRRSIRAEGNCYKGKFYGISAHRCVQMTPCIFCNQRCIHCWRPLEAFNMGEEAVAWDTPLEIVEGCIKEQRRLISGFKGSSKTSKAAFAEAEEPKHAAISLIGEPTLYPHLQELIQEFHSHGMTTFVVTNGTNPAVLREIHPSQLYISLNAPDEAIYKRVAHADYWAQIQESLEVMKRMKERTVIRITGMAGTNMVDPGGYAKLLETANPDFVEVKAYMHIGYSRKRLTRAVMPSHTEVKEFAGEIAEHLTASGCNYKIVDESEISRVVLISNLSSEVKALPKK
;
A
#
# COMPACT_ATOMS: atom_id res chain seq x y z
N MET A 1 -5.18 17.63 30.59
CA MET A 1 -5.53 17.52 29.15
C MET A 1 -4.38 16.80 28.50
N GLU A 2 -4.59 15.58 28.05
CA GLU A 2 -3.56 14.87 27.28
C GLU A 2 -3.32 15.61 25.96
N PRO A 3 -2.05 15.76 25.53
CA PRO A 3 -1.73 16.38 24.26
C PRO A 3 -2.42 15.60 23.13
N LYS A 4 -3.27 16.29 22.37
CA LYS A 4 -3.91 15.72 21.17
C LYS A 4 -2.94 15.89 20.00
N ALA A 5 -2.83 14.87 19.16
CA ALA A 5 -2.13 14.99 17.89
C ALA A 5 -2.80 16.07 17.02
N ILE A 6 -2.16 17.22 16.84
CA ILE A 6 -2.70 18.29 15.98
C ILE A 6 -2.17 18.09 14.57
N SER A 7 -3.01 17.54 13.70
CA SER A 7 -2.82 17.66 12.25
C SER A 7 -2.99 19.14 11.87
N ASN A 8 -2.00 19.74 11.21
CA ASN A 8 -2.11 21.08 10.60
C ASN A 8 -3.18 21.16 9.49
N TYR A 9 -3.79 20.03 9.15
CA TYR A 9 -4.93 19.95 8.26
C TYR A 9 -6.22 19.81 9.04
N HIS A 10 -7.22 20.64 8.72
CA HIS A 10 -8.55 20.51 9.27
C HIS A 10 -9.12 19.12 8.95
N GLU A 11 -9.40 18.33 10.00
CA GLU A 11 -10.04 17.00 9.94
C GLU A 11 -11.22 16.97 8.95
N ALA A 12 -12.05 18.02 8.98
CA ALA A 12 -13.18 18.24 8.10
C ALA A 12 -12.84 18.13 6.60
N THR A 13 -11.60 18.42 6.19
CA THR A 13 -11.17 18.32 4.80
C THR A 13 -10.87 16.88 4.39
N LEU A 14 -10.31 16.06 5.30
CA LEU A 14 -10.12 14.62 5.06
C LEU A 14 -11.46 13.89 5.08
N GLU A 15 -12.35 14.26 5.99
CA GLU A 15 -13.72 13.72 6.04
C GLU A 15 -14.49 14.01 4.74
N LYS A 16 -14.40 15.24 4.21
CA LYS A 16 -14.96 15.59 2.89
C LYS A 16 -14.35 14.77 1.73
N GLN A 17 -13.13 14.25 1.89
CA GLN A 17 -12.49 13.36 0.92
C GLN A 17 -12.85 11.88 1.16
N GLY A 18 -13.74 11.58 2.11
CA GLY A 18 -14.22 10.23 2.42
C GLY A 18 -13.29 9.43 3.34
N TYR A 19 -12.39 10.09 4.07
CA TYR A 19 -11.66 9.46 5.17
C TYR A 19 -12.54 9.46 6.41
N HIS A 20 -12.51 8.37 7.16
CA HIS A 20 -13.22 8.22 8.41
C HIS A 20 -12.21 7.90 9.49
N PHE A 21 -11.99 8.85 10.39
CA PHE A 21 -11.10 8.65 11.52
C PHE A 21 -11.65 7.56 12.43
N VAL A 22 -10.74 6.74 12.94
CA VAL A 22 -11.05 5.68 13.90
C VAL A 22 -10.17 5.87 15.12
N ALA A 23 -10.67 5.40 16.26
CA ALA A 23 -10.07 5.58 17.59
C ALA A 23 -9.99 7.05 18.08
N PRO A 24 -9.80 7.29 19.39
CA PRO A 24 -9.92 8.62 20.01
C PRO A 24 -8.95 9.70 19.49
N HIS A 25 -7.70 9.36 19.19
CA HIS A 25 -6.63 10.34 18.92
C HIS A 25 -6.47 10.70 17.43
N LYS A 26 -7.31 10.13 16.54
CA LYS A 26 -7.47 10.54 15.13
C LYS A 26 -6.19 10.53 14.28
N HIS A 27 -5.23 9.68 14.63
CA HIS A 27 -4.08 9.39 13.76
C HIS A 27 -4.34 8.18 12.85
N SER A 28 -5.45 7.47 13.04
CA SER A 28 -5.88 6.31 12.27
C SER A 28 -7.13 6.61 11.45
N ALA A 29 -7.24 6.02 10.27
CA ALA A 29 -8.40 6.23 9.41
C ALA A 29 -8.71 5.04 8.49
N VAL A 30 -9.98 4.89 8.13
CA VAL A 30 -10.47 4.00 7.06
C VAL A 30 -11.08 4.80 5.91
N LYS A 31 -11.14 4.18 4.73
CA LYS A 31 -11.84 4.72 3.56
C LYS A 31 -12.27 3.58 2.65
N THR A 32 -13.45 3.71 2.04
CA THR A 32 -13.91 2.72 1.08
C THR A 32 -13.04 2.72 -0.17
N CYS A 33 -12.51 1.54 -0.53
CA CYS A 33 -11.77 1.36 -1.76
C CYS A 33 -12.70 1.57 -2.98
N LEU A 34 -12.18 2.19 -4.04
CA LEU A 34 -12.92 2.36 -5.30
C LEU A 34 -13.49 1.04 -5.84
N TRP A 35 -12.75 -0.06 -5.67
CA TRP A 35 -13.14 -1.38 -6.16
C TRP A 35 -14.16 -2.11 -5.29
N LEU A 36 -14.36 -1.66 -4.04
CA LEU A 36 -15.36 -2.24 -3.14
C LEU A 36 -16.75 -2.21 -3.79
N ARG A 37 -17.12 -1.05 -4.36
CA ARG A 37 -18.42 -0.85 -5.00
C ARG A 37 -18.67 -1.80 -6.16
N ARG A 38 -17.66 -2.05 -7.00
CA ARG A 38 -17.78 -2.99 -8.13
C ARG A 38 -17.88 -4.43 -7.62
N SER A 39 -17.05 -4.77 -6.64
CA SER A 39 -16.99 -6.12 -6.09
C SER A 39 -18.26 -6.51 -5.34
N ILE A 40 -18.84 -5.61 -4.52
CA ILE A 40 -20.08 -5.89 -3.77
C ILE A 40 -21.32 -5.98 -4.67
N ARG A 41 -21.23 -5.46 -5.89
CA ARG A 41 -22.26 -5.56 -6.94
C ARG A 41 -22.04 -6.72 -7.90
N ALA A 42 -20.99 -7.52 -7.70
CA ALA A 42 -20.54 -8.56 -8.62
C ALA A 42 -20.22 -8.05 -10.05
N GLU A 43 -19.79 -6.78 -10.18
CA GLU A 43 -19.43 -6.10 -11.44
C GLU A 43 -17.91 -6.16 -11.74
N GLY A 44 -17.19 -7.05 -11.04
CA GLY A 44 -15.75 -7.26 -11.14
C GLY A 44 -14.99 -6.97 -9.83
N ASN A 45 -13.70 -7.27 -9.83
CA ASN A 45 -12.83 -7.18 -8.67
C ASN A 45 -11.58 -6.32 -8.96
N CYS A 46 -10.82 -5.95 -7.93
CA CYS A 46 -9.55 -5.25 -8.12
C CYS A 46 -8.45 -6.15 -8.68
N TYR A 47 -7.35 -5.57 -9.15
CA TYR A 47 -6.21 -6.33 -9.68
C TYR A 47 -5.61 -7.32 -8.67
N LYS A 48 -5.69 -7.03 -7.36
CA LYS A 48 -5.26 -7.96 -6.31
C LYS A 48 -6.13 -9.22 -6.22
N GLY A 49 -7.38 -9.14 -6.68
CA GLY A 49 -8.23 -10.32 -6.87
C GLY A 49 -7.73 -11.23 -7.98
N LYS A 50 -7.26 -10.62 -9.08
CA LYS A 50 -6.64 -11.36 -10.19
C LYS A 50 -5.30 -12.00 -9.76
N PHE A 51 -4.43 -11.21 -9.14
CA PHE A 51 -3.06 -11.64 -8.80
C PHE A 51 -2.99 -12.57 -7.59
N TYR A 52 -3.82 -12.34 -6.57
CA TYR A 52 -3.67 -12.99 -5.27
C TYR A 52 -4.95 -13.63 -4.73
N GLY A 53 -6.06 -13.63 -5.49
CA GLY A 53 -7.33 -14.21 -5.05
C GLY A 53 -8.08 -13.41 -3.98
N ILE A 54 -7.75 -12.13 -3.81
CA ILE A 54 -8.35 -11.25 -2.79
C ILE A 54 -9.70 -10.68 -3.25
N SER A 55 -10.71 -10.74 -2.39
CA SER A 55 -12.02 -10.12 -2.65
C SER A 55 -12.07 -8.68 -2.15
N ALA A 56 -12.15 -7.70 -3.07
CA ALA A 56 -12.11 -6.28 -2.71
C ALA A 56 -13.25 -5.84 -1.76
N HIS A 57 -14.43 -6.47 -1.84
CA HIS A 57 -15.54 -6.17 -0.94
C HIS A 57 -15.32 -6.67 0.50
N ARG A 58 -14.34 -7.56 0.71
CA ARG A 58 -13.93 -8.06 2.04
C ARG A 58 -12.65 -7.39 2.57
N CYS A 59 -12.18 -6.34 1.89
CA CYS A 59 -11.01 -5.56 2.30
C CYS A 59 -11.42 -4.32 3.11
N VAL A 60 -10.79 -4.14 4.26
CA VAL A 60 -10.76 -2.89 5.02
C VAL A 60 -9.50 -2.13 4.61
N GLN A 61 -9.65 -1.00 3.91
CA GLN A 61 -8.52 -0.14 3.59
C GLN A 61 -8.33 0.88 4.71
N MET A 62 -7.22 0.76 5.45
CA MET A 62 -6.97 1.54 6.67
C MET A 62 -5.52 2.02 6.76
N THR A 63 -5.27 2.95 7.67
CA THR A 63 -3.93 3.28 8.18
C THR A 63 -3.97 3.50 9.69
N PRO A 64 -2.93 3.09 10.44
CA PRO A 64 -2.74 3.47 11.82
C PRO A 64 -1.97 4.79 11.99
N CYS A 65 -1.45 5.36 10.90
CA CYS A 65 -0.71 6.62 10.97
C CYS A 65 -0.97 7.41 9.69
N ILE A 66 -1.65 8.55 9.82
CA ILE A 66 -1.87 9.44 8.69
C ILE A 66 -0.62 10.22 8.28
N PHE A 67 0.36 10.34 9.16
CA PHE A 67 1.58 11.10 8.94
C PHE A 67 2.58 10.34 8.06
N CYS A 68 3.46 11.06 7.36
CA CYS A 68 4.48 10.46 6.51
C CYS A 68 5.80 11.25 6.63
N ASN A 69 6.91 10.54 6.61
CA ASN A 69 8.25 11.12 6.56
C ASN A 69 8.76 11.38 5.13
N GLN A 70 7.95 11.12 4.09
CA GLN A 70 8.25 11.43 2.70
C GLN A 70 7.22 12.40 2.09
N ARG A 71 7.66 13.18 1.11
CA ARG A 71 6.85 14.19 0.39
C ARG A 71 6.77 13.89 -1.11
N CYS A 72 6.39 12.66 -1.44
CA CYS A 72 6.44 12.16 -2.80
C CYS A 72 5.61 12.97 -3.80
N ILE A 73 6.20 13.35 -4.95
CA ILE A 73 5.54 14.14 -6.00
C ILE A 73 4.27 13.48 -6.54
N HIS A 74 4.24 12.15 -6.58
CA HIS A 74 3.12 11.33 -7.06
C HIS A 74 2.07 11.00 -5.99
N CYS A 75 2.30 11.36 -4.72
CA CYS A 75 1.32 11.10 -3.67
C CYS A 75 0.02 11.84 -4.02
N TRP A 76 -1.12 11.15 -4.09
CA TRP A 76 -2.39 11.81 -4.44
C TRP A 76 -2.98 12.65 -3.30
N ARG A 77 -2.29 12.74 -2.15
CA ARG A 77 -2.78 13.36 -0.92
C ARG A 77 -2.18 14.75 -0.71
N PRO A 78 -2.84 15.63 0.05
CA PRO A 78 -2.30 16.93 0.44
C PRO A 78 -1.07 16.73 1.33
N LEU A 79 0.15 16.87 0.80
CA LEU A 79 1.37 16.59 1.56
C LEU A 79 1.52 17.52 2.78
N GLU A 80 0.97 18.72 2.67
CA GLU A 80 0.96 19.74 3.72
C GLU A 80 0.16 19.28 4.96
N ALA A 81 -0.72 18.28 4.77
CA ALA A 81 -1.61 17.77 5.80
C ALA A 81 -1.00 16.70 6.72
N PHE A 82 0.09 16.08 6.33
CA PHE A 82 0.56 14.81 6.91
C PHE A 82 1.94 14.91 7.52
N ASN A 83 2.22 16.02 8.19
CA ASN A 83 3.46 16.21 8.92
C ASN A 83 3.28 15.76 10.37
N MET A 84 4.25 15.01 10.88
CA MET A 84 4.44 14.94 12.33
C MET A 84 4.93 16.31 12.81
N GLY A 85 4.20 16.94 13.72
CA GLY A 85 4.71 18.09 14.45
C GLY A 85 5.83 17.67 15.43
N GLU A 86 6.42 18.64 16.11
CA GLU A 86 7.38 18.39 17.21
C GLU A 86 6.69 17.87 18.49
N GLU A 87 5.35 17.92 18.53
CA GLU A 87 4.55 17.46 19.67
C GLU A 87 4.43 15.93 19.72
N ALA A 88 4.46 15.38 20.93
CA ALA A 88 4.24 13.96 21.15
C ALA A 88 2.82 13.55 20.70
N VAL A 89 2.74 12.59 19.79
CA VAL A 89 1.48 11.98 19.36
C VAL A 89 1.01 11.03 20.44
N ALA A 90 -0.20 11.25 20.98
CA ALA A 90 -0.90 10.23 21.77
C ALA A 90 -1.39 9.13 20.82
N TRP A 91 -0.81 7.94 20.96
CA TRP A 91 -1.11 6.79 20.09
C TRP A 91 -2.23 5.94 20.71
N ASP A 92 -3.32 5.78 19.96
CA ASP A 92 -4.41 4.84 20.23
C ASP A 92 -3.86 3.40 20.26
N THR A 93 -4.48 2.54 21.05
CA THR A 93 -4.09 1.13 21.17
C THR A 93 -4.46 0.33 19.91
N PRO A 94 -3.76 -0.79 19.63
CA PRO A 94 -4.12 -1.71 18.54
C PRO A 94 -5.59 -2.12 18.53
N LEU A 95 -6.14 -2.46 19.70
CA LEU A 95 -7.54 -2.89 19.85
C LEU A 95 -8.52 -1.80 19.45
N GLU A 96 -8.33 -0.57 19.95
CA GLU A 96 -9.20 0.57 19.61
C GLU A 96 -9.20 0.85 18.10
N ILE A 97 -8.03 0.73 17.46
CA ILE A 97 -7.89 0.93 16.01
C ILE A 97 -8.61 -0.19 15.25
N VAL A 98 -8.40 -1.47 15.60
CA VAL A 98 -9.01 -2.61 14.88
C VAL A 98 -10.53 -2.61 15.03
N GLU A 99 -11.04 -2.47 16.26
CA GLU A 99 -12.49 -2.41 16.50
C GLU A 99 -13.12 -1.20 15.79
N GLY A 100 -12.45 -0.04 15.86
CA GLY A 100 -12.85 1.16 15.14
C GLY A 100 -12.91 0.93 13.62
N CYS A 101 -11.90 0.27 13.05
CA CYS A 101 -11.84 -0.07 11.63
C CYS A 101 -13.00 -0.98 11.20
N ILE A 102 -13.26 -2.06 11.94
CA ILE A 102 -14.30 -3.04 11.60
C ILE A 102 -15.69 -2.42 11.74
N LYS A 103 -15.94 -1.70 12.84
CA LYS A 103 -17.21 -1.00 13.09
C LYS A 103 -17.49 0.03 11.99
N GLU A 104 -16.49 0.85 11.67
CA GLU A 104 -16.64 1.89 10.68
C GLU A 104 -16.78 1.33 9.26
N GLN A 105 -16.05 0.26 8.92
CA GLN A 105 -16.27 -0.46 7.66
C GLN A 105 -17.71 -0.96 7.54
N ARG A 106 -18.25 -1.62 8.57
CA ARG A 106 -19.65 -2.10 8.60
C ARG A 106 -20.64 -0.94 8.41
N ARG A 107 -20.39 0.19 9.06
CA ARG A 107 -21.18 1.43 8.87
C ARG A 107 -21.13 1.91 7.41
N LEU A 108 -19.94 1.97 6.81
CA LEU A 108 -19.74 2.44 5.44
C LEU A 108 -20.42 1.54 4.40
N ILE A 109 -20.37 0.21 4.57
CA ILE A 109 -21.01 -0.71 3.63
C ILE A 109 -22.53 -0.80 3.83
N SER A 110 -23.07 -0.42 4.98
CA SER A 110 -24.51 -0.49 5.27
C SER A 110 -25.37 0.22 4.21
N GLY A 111 -24.84 1.29 3.59
CA GLY A 111 -25.49 2.01 2.49
C GLY A 111 -25.71 1.18 1.21
N PHE A 112 -25.05 0.02 1.08
CA PHE A 112 -25.27 -0.91 -0.03
C PHE A 112 -26.46 -1.85 0.18
N LYS A 113 -26.90 -2.07 1.43
CA LYS A 113 -27.92 -3.07 1.78
C LYS A 113 -29.26 -2.86 1.07
N GLY A 114 -29.68 -1.62 0.93
CA GLY A 114 -30.97 -1.27 0.32
C GLY A 114 -30.95 -1.15 -1.21
N SER A 115 -29.80 -1.29 -1.86
CA SER A 115 -29.70 -1.11 -3.32
C SER A 115 -30.03 -2.41 -4.07
N SER A 116 -30.93 -2.33 -5.07
CA SER A 116 -31.25 -3.44 -5.96
C SER A 116 -30.06 -3.95 -6.80
N LYS A 117 -28.97 -3.16 -6.88
CA LYS A 117 -27.75 -3.53 -7.60
C LYS A 117 -26.74 -4.29 -6.74
N THR A 118 -26.96 -4.38 -5.43
CA THR A 118 -26.03 -5.05 -4.51
C THR A 118 -26.30 -6.55 -4.52
N SER A 119 -25.25 -7.36 -4.66
CA SER A 119 -25.36 -8.80 -4.49
C SER A 119 -25.58 -9.13 -3.02
N LYS A 120 -26.65 -9.86 -2.70
CA LYS A 120 -26.95 -10.29 -1.33
C LYS A 120 -25.83 -11.16 -0.74
N ALA A 121 -25.26 -12.05 -1.54
CA ALA A 121 -24.16 -12.92 -1.12
C ALA A 121 -22.89 -12.10 -0.84
N ALA A 122 -22.48 -11.22 -1.76
CA ALA A 122 -21.29 -10.39 -1.57
C ALA A 122 -21.46 -9.38 -0.42
N PHE A 123 -22.69 -8.90 -0.18
CA PHE A 123 -22.98 -8.05 0.98
C PHE A 123 -22.80 -8.82 2.29
N ALA A 124 -23.35 -10.03 2.40
CA ALA A 124 -23.17 -10.88 3.58
C ALA A 124 -21.68 -11.19 3.84
N GLU A 125 -20.90 -11.42 2.78
CA GLU A 125 -19.44 -11.57 2.88
C GLU A 125 -18.72 -10.28 3.32
N ALA A 126 -19.21 -9.11 2.90
CA ALA A 126 -18.62 -7.82 3.24
C ALA A 126 -18.85 -7.42 4.70
N GLU A 127 -19.94 -7.90 5.32
CA GLU A 127 -20.21 -7.71 6.76
C GLU A 127 -19.16 -8.37 7.66
N GLU A 128 -18.49 -9.40 7.13
CA GLU A 128 -17.38 -10.14 7.77
C GLU A 128 -16.09 -9.98 6.94
N PRO A 129 -15.38 -8.84 7.05
CA PRO A 129 -14.18 -8.57 6.26
C PRO A 129 -13.07 -9.57 6.57
N LYS A 130 -12.24 -9.89 5.57
CA LYS A 130 -11.16 -10.88 5.68
C LYS A 130 -9.77 -10.31 5.54
N HIS A 131 -9.65 -9.08 5.06
CA HIS A 131 -8.37 -8.49 4.71
C HIS A 131 -8.23 -7.08 5.26
N ALA A 132 -7.16 -6.81 6.00
CA ALA A 132 -6.77 -5.46 6.40
C ALA A 132 -5.66 -4.96 5.46
N ALA A 133 -6.00 -3.98 4.62
CA ALA A 133 -5.06 -3.29 3.75
C ALA A 133 -4.54 -2.03 4.46
N ILE A 134 -3.42 -2.19 5.16
CA ILE A 134 -2.70 -1.15 5.92
C ILE A 134 -1.89 -0.32 4.92
N SER A 135 -2.62 0.48 4.12
CA SER A 135 -2.11 1.17 2.93
C SER A 135 -2.95 2.36 2.45
N LEU A 136 -4.11 2.61 3.07
CA LEU A 136 -4.36 3.88 3.72
C LEU A 136 -3.82 5.18 3.14
N ILE A 137 -3.34 5.97 4.11
CA ILE A 137 -2.54 7.17 4.01
C ILE A 137 -1.38 7.15 5.00
N GLY A 138 -0.46 8.10 4.90
CA GLY A 138 0.74 8.14 5.74
C GLY A 138 1.73 7.00 5.50
N GLU A 139 2.57 6.79 6.51
CA GLU A 139 3.57 5.73 6.61
C GLU A 139 3.26 4.88 7.87
N PRO A 140 2.79 3.63 7.71
CA PRO A 140 2.34 2.82 8.83
C PRO A 140 3.46 2.45 9.81
N THR A 141 4.72 2.39 9.38
CA THR A 141 5.85 2.07 10.27
C THR A 141 6.19 3.19 11.26
N LEU A 142 5.54 4.36 11.16
CA LEU A 142 5.62 5.40 12.19
C LEU A 142 4.70 5.13 13.38
N TYR A 143 3.76 4.18 13.28
CA TYR A 143 2.94 3.76 14.41
C TYR A 143 3.75 2.78 15.29
N PRO A 144 4.00 3.09 16.58
CA PRO A 144 4.92 2.33 17.41
C PRO A 144 4.45 0.91 17.75
N HIS A 145 3.15 0.62 17.64
CA HIS A 145 2.57 -0.68 17.98
C HIS A 145 2.10 -1.45 16.73
N LEU A 146 2.81 -1.28 15.60
CA LEU A 146 2.40 -1.85 14.32
C LEU A 146 2.34 -3.38 14.35
N GLN A 147 3.25 -4.04 15.07
CA GLN A 147 3.24 -5.50 15.17
C GLN A 147 2.04 -5.99 15.98
N GLU A 148 1.71 -5.34 17.09
CA GLU A 148 0.54 -5.65 17.90
C GLU A 148 -0.75 -5.39 17.13
N LEU A 149 -0.81 -4.33 16.30
CA LEU A 149 -1.92 -4.09 15.38
C LEU A 149 -2.10 -5.22 14.36
N ILE A 150 -1.00 -5.74 13.82
CA ILE A 150 -1.03 -6.89 12.90
C ILE A 150 -1.56 -8.13 13.62
N GLN A 151 -1.09 -8.39 14.83
CA GLN A 151 -1.54 -9.51 15.67
C GLN A 151 -3.03 -9.40 16.01
N GLU A 152 -3.51 -8.19 16.30
CA GLU A 152 -4.92 -7.94 16.58
C GLU A 152 -5.78 -8.21 15.32
N PHE A 153 -5.41 -7.74 14.14
CA PHE A 153 -6.13 -8.16 12.93
C PHE A 153 -6.11 -9.69 12.70
N HIS A 154 -5.00 -10.35 13.03
CA HIS A 154 -4.89 -11.80 12.91
C HIS A 154 -5.76 -12.55 13.91
N SER A 155 -5.97 -12.03 15.12
CA SER A 155 -6.85 -12.62 16.15
C SER A 155 -8.32 -12.55 15.73
N HIS A 156 -8.71 -11.54 14.94
CA HIS A 156 -10.01 -11.45 14.27
C HIS A 156 -10.10 -12.29 12.98
N GLY A 157 -9.13 -13.17 12.73
CA GLY A 157 -9.12 -14.05 11.55
C GLY A 157 -8.91 -13.32 10.22
N MET A 158 -8.35 -12.11 10.24
CA MET A 158 -8.06 -11.32 9.04
C MET A 158 -6.60 -11.50 8.60
N THR A 159 -6.36 -11.48 7.30
CA THR A 159 -5.00 -11.34 6.73
C THR A 159 -4.60 -9.88 6.65
N THR A 160 -3.32 -9.56 6.83
CA THR A 160 -2.81 -8.18 6.81
C THR A 160 -1.89 -7.92 5.62
N PHE A 161 -2.07 -6.78 4.97
CA PHE A 161 -1.25 -6.29 3.87
C PHE A 161 -0.66 -4.94 4.27
N VAL A 162 0.61 -4.92 4.66
CA VAL A 162 1.32 -3.69 5.07
C VAL A 162 2.02 -3.09 3.86
N VAL A 163 1.79 -1.81 3.59
CA VAL A 163 2.50 -1.07 2.54
C VAL A 163 3.30 0.06 3.18
N THR A 164 4.62 -0.07 3.14
CA THR A 164 5.57 0.91 3.66
C THR A 164 6.38 1.56 2.54
N ASN A 165 6.92 2.74 2.80
CA ASN A 165 7.93 3.41 1.98
C ASN A 165 9.37 2.92 2.25
N GLY A 166 9.57 1.99 3.20
CA GLY A 166 10.85 1.34 3.49
C GLY A 166 11.85 2.18 4.28
N THR A 167 11.40 3.21 5.00
CA THR A 167 12.32 4.12 5.73
C THR A 167 12.61 3.72 7.17
N ASN A 168 11.93 2.70 7.71
CA ASN A 168 12.08 2.23 9.09
C ASN A 168 12.47 0.73 9.14
N PRO A 169 13.73 0.38 8.81
CA PRO A 169 14.18 -1.01 8.77
C PRO A 169 14.09 -1.72 10.14
N ALA A 170 14.18 -0.98 11.25
CA ALA A 170 13.98 -1.54 12.60
C ALA A 170 12.59 -2.17 12.76
N VAL A 171 11.54 -1.43 12.40
CA VAL A 171 10.15 -1.93 12.46
C VAL A 171 9.95 -3.12 11.51
N LEU A 172 10.59 -3.10 10.33
CA LEU A 172 10.49 -4.22 9.38
C LEU A 172 11.07 -5.54 9.90
N ARG A 173 12.01 -5.50 10.84
CA ARG A 173 12.54 -6.71 11.50
C ARG A 173 11.57 -7.33 12.50
N GLU A 174 10.61 -6.54 12.98
CA GLU A 174 9.72 -6.91 14.08
C GLU A 174 8.33 -7.33 13.59
N ILE A 175 7.88 -6.80 12.43
CA ILE A 175 6.53 -7.04 11.95
C ILE A 175 6.38 -8.35 11.18
N HIS A 176 5.23 -9.00 11.35
CA HIS A 176 4.88 -10.27 10.71
C HIS A 176 3.53 -10.21 9.98
N PRO A 177 3.37 -9.37 8.93
CA PRO A 177 2.12 -9.28 8.16
C PRO A 177 1.88 -10.54 7.32
N SER A 178 0.65 -10.75 6.84
CA SER A 178 0.40 -11.82 5.86
C SER A 178 1.13 -11.57 4.53
N GLN A 179 1.28 -10.29 4.16
CA GLN A 179 2.07 -9.87 3.00
C GLN A 179 2.65 -8.46 3.23
N LEU A 180 3.96 -8.30 3.06
CA LEU A 180 4.65 -7.02 3.14
C LEU A 180 4.85 -6.43 1.74
N TYR A 181 4.61 -5.13 1.62
CA TYR A 181 4.95 -4.33 0.44
C TYR A 181 5.96 -3.23 0.82
N ILE A 182 7.06 -3.13 0.09
CA ILE A 182 7.89 -1.92 0.06
C ILE A 182 7.63 -1.19 -1.26
N SER A 183 7.31 0.11 -1.16
CA SER A 183 7.16 0.98 -2.33
C SER A 183 8.52 1.51 -2.76
N LEU A 184 9.08 0.96 -3.85
CA LEU A 184 10.38 1.34 -4.39
C LEU A 184 10.19 2.19 -5.64
N ASN A 185 10.26 3.52 -5.51
CA ASN A 185 9.88 4.45 -6.58
C ASN A 185 11.07 5.20 -7.19
N ALA A 186 12.29 4.68 -7.03
CA ALA A 186 13.51 5.22 -7.61
C ALA A 186 14.56 4.09 -7.78
N PRO A 187 15.34 4.09 -8.88
CA PRO A 187 16.44 3.13 -9.07
C PRO A 187 17.73 3.56 -8.37
N ASP A 188 17.83 4.82 -7.95
CA ASP A 188 19.03 5.39 -7.30
C ASP A 188 18.67 6.52 -6.32
N GLU A 189 19.66 6.96 -5.54
CA GLU A 189 19.53 8.01 -4.53
C GLU A 189 19.13 9.37 -5.12
N ALA A 190 19.67 9.73 -6.28
CA ALA A 190 19.43 11.03 -6.88
C ALA A 190 17.97 11.14 -7.34
N ILE A 191 17.43 10.10 -7.97
CA ILE A 191 16.02 10.00 -8.33
C ILE A 191 15.16 9.93 -7.07
N TYR A 192 15.57 9.17 -6.06
CA TYR A 192 14.86 9.10 -4.79
C TYR A 192 14.68 10.49 -4.16
N LYS A 193 15.76 11.27 -4.04
CA LYS A 193 15.72 12.63 -3.48
C LYS A 193 14.79 13.54 -4.28
N ARG A 194 14.76 13.42 -5.61
CA ARG A 194 13.83 14.19 -6.48
C ARG A 194 12.38 13.74 -6.36
N VAL A 195 12.12 12.43 -6.27
CA VAL A 195 10.77 11.88 -6.28
C VAL A 195 10.12 11.97 -4.91
N ALA A 196 10.85 11.62 -3.85
CA ALA A 196 10.35 11.53 -2.48
C ALA A 196 10.52 12.84 -1.69
N HIS A 197 11.41 13.75 -2.13
CA HIS A 197 11.78 14.95 -1.38
C HIS A 197 12.17 14.64 0.08
N ALA A 198 13.00 13.62 0.25
CA ALA A 198 13.44 13.11 1.55
C ALA A 198 14.85 12.48 1.42
N ASP A 199 15.50 12.19 2.55
CA ASP A 199 16.85 11.61 2.60
C ASP A 199 16.89 10.37 3.51
N TYR A 200 16.32 9.27 3.02
CA TYR A 200 16.29 7.97 3.70
C TYR A 200 16.83 6.83 2.82
N TRP A 201 17.69 7.14 1.85
CA TRP A 201 18.13 6.13 0.87
C TRP A 201 18.88 4.96 1.52
N ALA A 202 19.71 5.24 2.53
CA ALA A 202 20.42 4.21 3.28
C ALA A 202 19.44 3.27 4.02
N GLN A 203 18.40 3.82 4.64
CA GLN A 203 17.38 3.04 5.36
C GLN A 203 16.52 2.20 4.40
N ILE A 204 16.28 2.70 3.19
CA ILE A 204 15.61 1.95 2.14
C ILE A 204 16.46 0.75 1.74
N GLN A 205 17.76 0.93 1.47
CA GLN A 205 18.66 -0.18 1.15
C GLN A 205 18.70 -1.22 2.28
N GLU A 206 18.79 -0.78 3.54
CA GLU A 206 18.73 -1.68 4.69
C GLU A 206 17.39 -2.44 4.76
N SER A 207 16.28 -1.78 4.44
CA SER A 207 14.95 -2.40 4.40
C SER A 207 14.82 -3.45 3.30
N LEU A 208 15.49 -3.28 2.15
CA LEU A 208 15.57 -4.30 1.10
C LEU A 208 16.32 -5.54 1.60
N GLU A 209 17.44 -5.36 2.31
CA GLU A 209 18.17 -6.48 2.94
C GLU A 209 17.36 -7.20 4.03
N VAL A 210 16.56 -6.45 4.81
CA VAL A 210 15.63 -7.04 5.78
C VAL A 210 14.56 -7.87 5.06
N MET A 211 13.96 -7.34 3.99
CA MET A 211 12.93 -8.03 3.20
C MET A 211 13.40 -9.39 2.69
N LYS A 212 14.65 -9.50 2.21
CA LYS A 212 15.24 -10.77 1.71
C LYS A 212 15.18 -11.91 2.73
N ARG A 213 15.20 -11.59 4.03
CA ARG A 213 15.24 -12.55 5.13
C ARG A 213 13.86 -12.89 5.69
N MET A 214 12.80 -12.22 5.21
CA MET A 214 11.45 -12.42 5.71
C MET A 214 10.86 -13.77 5.28
N LYS A 215 10.08 -14.36 6.18
CA LYS A 215 9.36 -15.62 5.92
C LYS A 215 7.97 -15.37 5.34
N GLU A 216 7.45 -14.16 5.56
CA GLU A 216 6.20 -13.65 5.05
C GLU A 216 6.30 -13.45 3.54
N ARG A 217 5.14 -13.34 2.86
CA ARG A 217 5.10 -13.02 1.44
C ARG A 217 5.56 -11.57 1.23
N THR A 218 6.49 -11.33 0.33
CA THR A 218 7.08 -10.00 0.09
C THR A 218 6.81 -9.51 -1.32
N VAL A 219 6.54 -8.21 -1.45
CA VAL A 219 6.29 -7.55 -2.73
C VAL A 219 7.05 -6.23 -2.78
N ILE A 220 7.78 -6.01 -3.86
CA ILE A 220 8.23 -4.67 -4.23
C ILE A 220 7.20 -4.06 -5.16
N ARG A 221 6.71 -2.85 -4.86
CA ARG A 221 5.81 -2.12 -5.76
C ARG A 221 6.48 -0.87 -6.27
N ILE A 222 6.62 -0.79 -7.58
CA ILE A 222 7.14 0.36 -8.31
C ILE A 222 5.96 1.14 -8.85
N THR A 223 5.82 2.41 -8.43
CA THR A 223 4.87 3.34 -9.05
C THR A 223 5.57 4.07 -10.19
N GLY A 224 5.40 3.57 -11.41
CA GLY A 224 6.05 4.06 -12.62
C GLY A 224 5.45 5.37 -13.12
N MET A 225 6.31 6.36 -13.31
CA MET A 225 6.04 7.68 -13.85
C MET A 225 6.89 7.89 -15.10
N ALA A 226 6.23 8.07 -16.25
CA ALA A 226 6.87 8.27 -17.53
C ALA A 226 7.78 9.51 -17.48
N GLY A 227 8.99 9.39 -18.03
CA GLY A 227 9.99 10.47 -18.06
C GLY A 227 10.46 10.96 -16.69
N THR A 228 10.15 10.23 -15.60
CA THR A 228 10.50 10.64 -14.23
C THR A 228 11.29 9.56 -13.48
N ASN A 229 10.68 8.40 -13.22
CA ASN A 229 11.33 7.28 -12.51
C ASN A 229 11.24 5.94 -13.26
N MET A 230 10.56 5.89 -14.40
CA MET A 230 10.66 4.81 -15.37
C MET A 230 11.91 5.02 -16.22
N VAL A 231 13.06 4.94 -15.57
CA VAL A 231 14.40 5.08 -16.14
C VAL A 231 15.29 4.07 -15.43
N ASP A 232 16.41 3.70 -16.07
CA ASP A 232 17.39 2.76 -15.53
C ASP A 232 16.76 1.47 -14.97
N PRO A 233 16.16 0.63 -15.82
CA PRO A 233 15.63 -0.67 -15.40
C PRO A 233 16.69 -1.56 -14.73
N GLY A 234 17.96 -1.43 -15.13
CA GLY A 234 19.09 -2.11 -14.51
C GLY A 234 19.36 -1.67 -13.06
N GLY A 235 19.18 -0.39 -12.75
CA GLY A 235 19.23 0.13 -11.38
C GLY A 235 18.14 -0.46 -10.48
N TYR A 236 16.91 -0.56 -10.99
CA TYR A 236 15.84 -1.29 -10.28
C TYR A 236 16.18 -2.77 -10.09
N ALA A 237 16.70 -3.44 -11.13
CA ALA A 237 17.06 -4.85 -11.05
C ALA A 237 18.09 -5.12 -9.93
N LYS A 238 19.13 -4.29 -9.79
CA LYS A 238 20.11 -4.39 -8.70
C LYS A 238 19.46 -4.31 -7.31
N LEU A 239 18.53 -3.39 -7.11
CA LEU A 239 17.81 -3.25 -5.84
C LEU A 239 16.88 -4.45 -5.58
N LEU A 240 16.30 -5.01 -6.64
CA LEU A 240 15.45 -6.20 -6.58
C LEU A 240 16.25 -7.47 -6.30
N GLU A 241 17.51 -7.57 -6.76
CA GLU A 241 18.45 -8.64 -6.38
C GLU A 241 18.77 -8.62 -4.88
N THR A 242 18.99 -7.42 -4.34
CA THR A 242 19.16 -7.18 -2.89
C THR A 242 17.92 -7.61 -2.11
N ALA A 243 16.72 -7.22 -2.55
CA ALA A 243 15.48 -7.50 -1.84
C ALA A 243 14.97 -8.94 -1.99
N ASN A 244 15.24 -9.55 -3.14
CA ASN A 244 14.74 -10.86 -3.58
C ASN A 244 13.25 -11.12 -3.22
N PRO A 245 12.30 -10.24 -3.59
CA PRO A 245 10.90 -10.39 -3.21
C PRO A 245 10.22 -11.56 -3.92
N ASP A 246 9.11 -12.07 -3.37
CA ASP A 246 8.29 -13.07 -4.08
C ASP A 246 7.69 -12.47 -5.37
N PHE A 247 7.30 -11.20 -5.31
CA PHE A 247 6.68 -10.49 -6.43
C PHE A 247 7.21 -9.06 -6.63
N VAL A 248 7.13 -8.59 -7.87
CA VAL A 248 7.31 -7.18 -8.23
C VAL A 248 6.06 -6.69 -8.96
N GLU A 249 5.41 -5.66 -8.41
CA GLU A 249 4.30 -4.97 -9.06
C GLU A 249 4.83 -3.68 -9.70
N VAL A 250 4.89 -3.63 -11.04
CA VAL A 250 5.16 -2.39 -11.78
C VAL A 250 3.82 -1.77 -12.15
N LYS A 251 3.50 -0.62 -11.58
CA LYS A 251 2.18 0.00 -11.69
C LYS A 251 2.27 1.44 -12.13
N ALA A 252 1.44 1.84 -13.10
CA ALA A 252 1.35 3.23 -13.51
C ALA A 252 0.96 4.16 -12.35
N TYR A 253 1.65 5.28 -12.26
CA TYR A 253 1.11 6.48 -11.64
C TYR A 253 -0.21 6.86 -12.31
N MET A 254 -1.23 7.18 -11.51
CA MET A 254 -2.51 7.68 -12.00
C MET A 254 -2.64 9.18 -11.69
N HIS A 255 -3.01 10.00 -12.69
CA HIS A 255 -3.13 11.46 -12.54
C HIS A 255 -4.39 11.87 -11.75
N ILE A 256 -4.35 11.72 -10.42
CA ILE A 256 -5.51 11.90 -9.52
C ILE A 256 -5.16 12.66 -8.22
N GLY A 257 -6.18 13.22 -7.56
CA GLY A 257 -5.98 13.90 -6.27
C GLY A 257 -5.05 15.11 -6.35
N TYR A 258 -4.21 15.29 -5.33
CA TYR A 258 -3.27 16.41 -5.19
C TYR A 258 -2.00 16.27 -6.03
N SER A 259 -1.64 15.07 -6.50
CA SER A 259 -0.49 14.90 -7.39
C SER A 259 -0.67 15.66 -8.70
N ARG A 260 -1.93 15.91 -9.11
CA ARG A 260 -2.27 16.75 -10.28
C ARG A 260 -1.80 18.21 -10.17
N LYS A 261 -1.51 18.69 -8.94
CA LYS A 261 -0.92 20.01 -8.71
C LYS A 261 0.61 20.02 -8.88
N ARG A 262 1.23 18.84 -8.92
CA ARG A 262 2.69 18.65 -8.97
C ARG A 262 3.17 18.02 -10.27
N LEU A 263 2.33 17.18 -10.89
CA LEU A 263 2.63 16.42 -12.09
C LEU A 263 1.59 16.68 -13.16
N THR A 264 2.03 16.70 -14.42
CA THR A 264 1.15 16.77 -15.58
C THR A 264 0.58 15.39 -15.91
N ARG A 265 -0.47 15.34 -16.75
CA ARG A 265 -1.07 14.08 -17.18
C ARG A 265 -0.13 13.24 -18.05
N ALA A 266 0.83 13.86 -18.75
CA ALA A 266 1.81 13.18 -19.58
C ALA A 266 2.73 12.22 -18.78
N VAL A 267 2.85 12.44 -17.46
CA VAL A 267 3.64 11.58 -16.56
C VAL A 267 2.95 10.24 -16.27
N MET A 268 1.64 10.11 -16.55
CA MET A 268 0.90 8.86 -16.37
C MET A 268 1.13 7.93 -17.57
N PRO A 269 1.94 6.85 -17.41
CA PRO A 269 2.26 5.96 -18.51
C PRO A 269 1.02 5.16 -18.95
N SER A 270 1.00 4.80 -20.23
CA SER A 270 0.12 3.78 -20.79
C SER A 270 0.41 2.41 -20.19
N HIS A 271 -0.50 1.45 -20.39
CA HIS A 271 -0.27 0.07 -19.96
C HIS A 271 0.89 -0.57 -20.74
N THR A 272 1.04 -0.25 -22.03
CA THR A 272 2.13 -0.72 -22.88
C THR A 272 3.49 -0.27 -22.34
N GLU A 273 3.66 1.02 -22.02
CA GLU A 273 4.91 1.53 -21.43
C GLU A 273 5.24 0.86 -20.09
N VAL A 274 4.23 0.57 -19.26
CA VAL A 274 4.43 -0.17 -18.00
C VAL A 274 4.91 -1.60 -18.27
N LYS A 275 4.36 -2.26 -19.29
CA LYS A 275 4.71 -3.63 -19.66
C LYS A 275 6.11 -3.73 -20.25
N GLU A 276 6.48 -2.79 -21.11
CA GLU A 276 7.83 -2.68 -21.68
C GLU A 276 8.86 -2.49 -20.56
N PHE A 277 8.63 -1.51 -19.68
CA PHE A 277 9.53 -1.25 -18.56
C PHE A 277 9.64 -2.43 -17.57
N ALA A 278 8.52 -3.11 -17.28
CA ALA A 278 8.54 -4.33 -16.48
C ALA A 278 9.33 -5.47 -17.16
N GLY A 279 9.25 -5.57 -18.49
CA GLY A 279 10.02 -6.51 -19.30
C GLY A 279 11.52 -6.26 -19.18
N GLU A 280 11.95 -5.02 -19.37
CA GLU A 280 13.36 -4.61 -19.23
C GLU A 280 13.92 -4.94 -17.84
N ILE A 281 13.16 -4.67 -16.77
CA ILE A 281 13.56 -5.04 -15.40
C ILE A 281 13.74 -6.57 -15.28
N ALA A 282 12.78 -7.36 -15.80
CA ALA A 282 12.85 -8.82 -15.74
C ALA A 282 14.01 -9.39 -16.56
N GLU A 283 14.34 -8.78 -17.70
CA GLU A 283 15.51 -9.12 -18.51
C GLU A 283 16.82 -8.89 -17.76
N HIS A 284 16.97 -7.72 -17.11
CA HIS A 284 18.14 -7.43 -16.29
C HIS A 284 18.28 -8.40 -15.10
N LEU A 285 17.18 -8.73 -14.42
CA LEU A 285 17.17 -9.74 -13.36
C LEU A 285 17.58 -11.13 -13.88
N THR A 286 17.08 -11.51 -15.05
CA THR A 286 17.45 -12.79 -15.68
C THR A 286 18.92 -12.82 -16.05
N ALA A 287 19.44 -11.70 -16.58
CA ALA A 287 20.86 -11.56 -16.94
C ALA A 287 21.80 -11.63 -15.73
N SER A 288 21.36 -11.23 -14.54
CA SER A 288 22.11 -11.36 -13.28
C SER A 288 21.94 -12.71 -12.59
N GLY A 289 21.21 -13.65 -13.20
CA GLY A 289 21.00 -15.00 -12.69
C GLY A 289 19.77 -15.16 -11.78
N CYS A 290 18.93 -14.14 -11.64
CA CYS A 290 17.68 -14.21 -10.90
C CYS A 290 16.54 -14.71 -11.78
N ASN A 291 15.76 -15.70 -11.31
CA ASN A 291 14.67 -16.30 -12.09
C ASN A 291 13.34 -15.54 -11.90
N TYR A 292 13.21 -14.38 -12.53
CA TYR A 292 12.00 -13.57 -12.50
C TYR A 292 11.31 -13.56 -13.87
N LYS A 293 9.99 -13.68 -13.88
CA LYS A 293 9.19 -13.58 -15.12
C LYS A 293 7.92 -12.79 -14.90
N ILE A 294 7.48 -12.10 -15.93
CA ILE A 294 6.12 -11.56 -15.99
C ILE A 294 5.15 -12.74 -16.00
N VAL A 295 4.22 -12.78 -15.04
CA VAL A 295 3.25 -13.87 -14.88
C VAL A 295 1.80 -13.42 -15.07
N ASP A 296 1.51 -12.14 -14.87
CA ASP A 296 0.16 -11.59 -15.05
C ASP A 296 0.18 -10.07 -15.26
N GLU A 297 -0.95 -9.52 -15.70
CA GLU A 297 -1.15 -8.08 -15.88
C GLU A 297 -2.62 -7.68 -15.70
N SER A 298 -2.86 -6.40 -15.40
CA SER A 298 -4.20 -5.84 -15.35
C SER A 298 -4.22 -4.48 -16.02
N GLU A 299 -4.63 -4.44 -17.29
CA GLU A 299 -4.70 -3.24 -18.12
C GLU A 299 -5.56 -2.12 -17.50
N ILE A 300 -6.72 -2.44 -16.94
CA ILE A 300 -7.63 -1.46 -16.29
C ILE A 300 -6.94 -0.74 -15.12
N SER A 301 -6.02 -1.42 -14.44
CA SER A 301 -5.24 -0.86 -13.32
C SER A 301 -3.81 -0.46 -13.72
N ARG A 302 -3.46 -0.61 -15.00
CA ARG A 302 -2.12 -0.39 -15.59
C ARG A 302 -1.00 -0.94 -14.72
N VAL A 303 -1.07 -2.25 -14.45
CA VAL A 303 -0.12 -2.94 -13.57
C VAL A 303 0.30 -4.26 -14.17
N VAL A 304 1.58 -4.56 -14.05
CA VAL A 304 2.20 -5.82 -14.46
C VAL A 304 2.80 -6.49 -13.23
N LEU A 305 2.63 -7.82 -13.14
CA LEU A 305 3.14 -8.66 -12.08
C LEU A 305 4.32 -9.49 -12.59
N ILE A 306 5.47 -9.30 -11.96
CA ILE A 306 6.63 -10.17 -12.11
C ILE A 306 6.69 -11.07 -10.87
N SER A 307 6.94 -12.36 -11.06
CA SER A 307 7.11 -13.34 -9.99
C SER A 307 8.53 -13.89 -9.98
N ASN A 308 9.08 -14.07 -8.78
CA ASN A 308 10.24 -14.91 -8.56
C ASN A 308 9.81 -16.39 -8.68
N LEU A 309 10.47 -17.14 -9.55
CA LEU A 309 10.19 -18.56 -9.79
C LEU A 309 11.15 -19.49 -9.05
N SER A 310 12.19 -18.96 -8.39
CA SER A 310 13.13 -19.74 -7.57
C SER A 310 12.65 -19.92 -6.13
N SER A 311 11.76 -19.05 -5.65
CA SER A 311 11.10 -19.18 -4.34
C SER A 311 9.81 -19.98 -4.49
N GLU A 312 9.57 -20.95 -3.60
CA GLU A 312 8.22 -21.47 -3.42
C GLU A 312 7.31 -20.29 -3.06
N VAL A 313 6.30 -20.02 -3.89
CA VAL A 313 5.37 -18.94 -3.65
C VAL A 313 4.68 -19.19 -2.31
N LYS A 314 5.09 -18.43 -1.28
CA LYS A 314 4.51 -18.52 0.06
C LYS A 314 3.02 -18.28 -0.06
N ALA A 315 2.19 -19.27 0.24
CA ALA A 315 0.73 -19.11 0.14
C ALA A 315 0.23 -18.04 1.11
N LEU A 316 -0.82 -17.29 0.75
CA LEU A 316 -1.54 -16.52 1.76
C LEU A 316 -2.12 -17.51 2.77
N PRO A 317 -2.06 -17.21 4.08
CA PRO A 317 -2.69 -18.04 5.09
C PRO A 317 -4.16 -18.24 4.73
N LYS A 318 -4.60 -19.50 4.62
CA LYS A 318 -6.03 -19.82 4.52
C LYS A 318 -6.64 -19.55 5.90
N LYS A 319 -7.28 -18.39 6.10
CA LYS A 319 -7.97 -18.00 7.34
C LYS A 319 -9.43 -17.64 7.08
#